data_AF-A0A4V3KSG9-F1
#
_entry.id   AF-A0A4V3KSG9-F1
#
_cell.length_a   1.000
_cell.length_b   1.000
_cell.length_c   1.000
_cell.angle_alpha   90.00
_cell.angle_beta   90.00
_cell.angle_gamma   90.00
#
_symmetry.space_group_name_H-M   'P 1'
#
loop_
_entity.id
_entity.type
_entity.pdbx_description
1 polymer ?
#
loop_
_entity_poly.entity_id
_entity_poly.type
_entity_poly.pdbx_seq_one_letter_code
_entity_poly.pdbx_strand_id
1 'polypeptide(L)'
;AEATKAGFADLEPGGVRRLELDALDAVVIGFLDRDSVKHARFLVRRLKRRRPKLRVGIVFWSETGNGDRQAASAEARDLNADFVAYGMVDAVNGALSGEPPVVLKLAAKRRPPRRQPARKQAP
;
A
#
# COMPACT_ATOMS: atom_id res chain seq x y z
N ALA A 1 15.19 0.61 -16.87
CA ALA A 1 14.41 0.80 -15.64
C ALA A 1 15.40 0.83 -14.49
N GLU A 2 15.32 1.82 -13.62
CA GLU A 2 16.14 1.92 -12.41
C GLU A 2 15.37 1.35 -11.20
N ALA A 3 16.08 0.81 -10.23
CA ALA A 3 15.49 0.27 -9.01
C ALA A 3 16.36 0.57 -7.79
N THR A 4 15.71 0.92 -6.69
CA THR A 4 16.33 1.05 -5.37
C THR A 4 15.65 0.08 -4.41
N LYS A 5 16.36 -0.33 -3.36
CA LYS A 5 15.86 -1.27 -2.36
C LYS A 5 15.70 -0.60 -1.00
N ALA A 6 14.66 -0.99 -0.28
CA ALA A 6 14.42 -0.64 1.11
C ALA A 6 14.21 -1.94 1.91
N GLY A 7 14.73 -1.99 3.14
CA GLY A 7 14.61 -3.15 4.00
C GLY A 7 13.32 -3.15 4.82
N PHE A 8 13.08 -4.25 5.55
CA PHE A 8 11.96 -4.35 6.48
C PHE A 8 11.95 -3.21 7.52
N ALA A 9 13.11 -2.82 8.05
CA ALA A 9 13.24 -1.72 9.01
C ALA A 9 12.76 -0.38 8.45
N ASP A 10 12.87 -0.17 7.13
CA ASP A 10 12.37 1.03 6.46
C ASP A 10 10.85 1.00 6.26
N LEU A 11 10.22 -0.17 6.39
CA LEU A 11 8.77 -0.35 6.32
C LEU A 11 8.08 -0.17 7.68
N GLU A 12 8.83 0.00 8.76
CA GLU A 12 8.27 0.38 10.06
C GLU A 12 7.63 1.78 10.03
N PRO A 13 6.68 2.08 10.94
CA PRO A 13 5.98 3.37 10.96
C PRO A 13 6.86 4.62 10.90
N GLY A 14 8.03 4.61 11.57
CA GLY A 14 9.00 5.70 11.50
C GLY A 14 9.81 5.70 10.20
N GLY A 15 10.15 4.52 9.67
CA GLY A 15 10.94 4.33 8.45
C GLY A 15 10.22 4.75 7.19
N VAL A 16 8.93 4.41 7.07
CA VAL A 16 8.16 4.66 5.82
C VAL A 16 8.10 6.14 5.48
N ARG A 17 8.21 7.04 6.46
CA ARG A 17 8.24 8.49 6.24
C ARG A 17 9.52 8.99 5.59
N ARG A 18 10.65 8.29 5.81
CA ARG A 18 11.97 8.65 5.26
C ARG A 18 12.20 8.12 3.85
N LEU A 19 11.31 7.27 3.35
CA LEU A 19 11.37 6.82 1.97
C LEU A 19 11.14 8.00 1.03
N GLU A 20 12.07 8.21 0.11
CA GLU A 20 11.97 9.17 -0.99
C GLU A 20 11.04 8.61 -2.07
N LEU A 21 9.75 8.90 -1.93
CA LEU A 21 8.71 8.35 -2.80
C LEU A 21 8.42 9.24 -4.01
N ASP A 22 8.92 10.48 -4.05
CA ASP A 22 8.54 11.48 -5.06
C ASP A 22 9.24 11.28 -6.41
N ALA A 23 10.37 10.59 -6.42
CA ALA A 23 11.08 10.20 -7.64
C ALA A 23 10.64 8.85 -8.22
N LEU A 24 9.80 8.08 -7.51
CA LEU A 24 9.46 6.70 -7.89
C LEU A 24 8.14 6.63 -8.67
N ASP A 25 8.10 5.84 -9.74
CA ASP A 25 6.86 5.59 -10.48
C ASP A 25 6.05 4.43 -9.87
N ALA A 26 6.75 3.42 -9.36
CA ALA A 26 6.16 2.24 -8.75
C ALA A 26 6.93 1.79 -7.51
N VAL A 27 6.22 1.18 -6.56
CA VAL A 27 6.77 0.49 -5.38
C VAL A 27 6.24 -0.94 -5.35
N VAL A 28 7.13 -1.89 -5.12
CA VAL A 28 6.80 -3.30 -4.97
C VAL A 28 7.16 -3.73 -3.56
N ILE A 29 6.20 -4.27 -2.81
CA ILE A 29 6.44 -4.77 -1.46
C ILE A 29 6.38 -6.30 -1.48
N GLY A 30 7.50 -6.95 -1.17
CA GLY A 30 7.60 -8.40 -1.05
C GLY A 30 7.30 -8.89 0.36
N PHE A 31 6.43 -9.88 0.46
CA PHE A 31 6.15 -10.66 1.65
C PHE A 31 6.54 -12.12 1.40
N LEU A 32 7.29 -12.69 2.34
CA LEU A 32 7.61 -14.12 2.33
C LEU A 32 6.52 -14.96 3.01
N ASP A 33 5.72 -14.32 3.88
CA ASP A 33 4.57 -14.92 4.54
C ASP A 33 3.27 -14.51 3.83
N ARG A 34 2.47 -15.50 3.42
CA ARG A 34 1.17 -15.27 2.76
C ARG A 34 0.11 -14.73 3.73
N ASP A 35 0.21 -14.99 5.03
CA ASP A 35 -0.78 -14.55 6.02
C ASP A 35 -0.63 -13.07 6.42
N SER A 36 0.42 -12.42 5.91
CA SER A 36 0.74 -11.01 6.14
C SER A 36 -0.15 -10.02 5.36
N VAL A 37 -1.31 -10.45 4.85
CA VAL A 37 -2.32 -9.63 4.13
C VAL A 37 -2.68 -8.35 4.89
N LYS A 38 -2.83 -8.42 6.22
CA LYS A 38 -3.14 -7.24 7.05
C LYS A 38 -2.01 -6.20 7.03
N HIS A 39 -0.75 -6.65 7.10
CA HIS A 39 0.43 -5.79 7.02
C HIS A 39 0.57 -5.19 5.62
N ALA A 40 0.35 -5.99 4.58
CA ALA A 40 0.34 -5.53 3.19
C ALA A 40 -0.67 -4.39 2.99
N ARG A 41 -1.93 -4.59 3.40
CA ARG A 41 -2.99 -3.57 3.31
C ARG A 41 -2.61 -2.28 4.02
N PHE A 42 -2.00 -2.39 5.20
CA PHE A 42 -1.61 -1.22 5.99
C PHE A 42 -0.51 -0.41 5.30
N LEU A 43 0.52 -1.07 4.77
CA LEU A 43 1.63 -0.43 4.05
C LEU A 43 1.16 0.24 2.76
N VAL A 44 0.38 -0.47 1.95
CA VAL A 44 -0.20 0.08 0.71
C VAL A 44 -0.98 1.36 1.01
N ARG A 45 -1.84 1.32 2.02
CA ARG A 45 -2.62 2.49 2.42
C ARG A 45 -1.76 3.63 2.93
N ARG A 46 -0.63 3.35 3.57
CA ARG A 46 0.30 4.39 4.04
C ARG A 46 1.03 5.03 2.87
N LEU A 47 1.53 4.25 1.92
CA LEU A 47 2.22 4.76 0.74
C LEU A 47 1.28 5.59 -0.14
N LYS A 48 0.10 5.06 -0.47
CA LYS A 48 -0.90 5.78 -1.28
C LYS A 48 -1.46 7.04 -0.59
N ARG A 49 -1.42 7.13 0.75
CA ARG A 49 -1.73 8.38 1.46
C ARG A 49 -0.62 9.43 1.35
N ARG A 50 0.64 9.02 1.23
CA ARG A 50 1.77 9.94 1.01
C ARG A 50 1.78 10.43 -0.45
N ARG A 51 1.64 9.51 -1.39
CA ARG A 51 1.61 9.81 -2.84
C ARG A 51 0.47 9.03 -3.51
N PRO A 52 -0.71 9.65 -3.73
CA PRO A 52 -1.86 8.97 -4.33
C PRO A 52 -1.65 8.53 -5.79
N LYS A 53 -0.70 9.16 -6.49
CA LYS A 53 -0.32 8.85 -7.87
C LYS A 53 0.78 7.77 -7.97
N LEU A 54 1.20 7.19 -6.85
CA LEU A 54 2.23 6.14 -6.86
C LEU A 54 1.58 4.79 -7.15
N ARG A 55 2.15 4.03 -8.10
CA ARG A 55 1.76 2.63 -8.31
C ARG A 55 2.37 1.76 -7.20
N VAL A 56 1.57 0.94 -6.54
CA VAL A 56 1.97 0.11 -5.40
C VAL A 56 1.48 -1.32 -5.63
N GLY A 57 2.41 -2.25 -5.78
CA GLY A 57 2.16 -3.68 -5.90
C GLY A 57 2.57 -4.46 -4.65
N ILE A 58 1.90 -5.58 -4.41
CA ILE A 58 2.26 -6.56 -3.38
C ILE A 58 2.74 -7.85 -4.06
N VAL A 59 3.79 -8.45 -3.51
CA VAL A 59 4.28 -9.75 -3.97
C VAL A 59 4.27 -10.71 -2.80
N PHE A 60 3.53 -11.81 -2.91
CA PHE A 60 3.58 -12.91 -1.96
C PHE A 60 4.42 -14.04 -2.56
N TRP A 61 5.68 -14.12 -2.17
CA TRP A 61 6.61 -15.13 -2.69
C TRP A 61 6.16 -16.52 -2.23
N SER A 62 5.83 -17.40 -3.18
CA SER A 62 5.45 -18.76 -2.83
C SER A 62 5.81 -19.76 -3.93
N GLU A 63 6.18 -20.97 -3.51
CA GLU A 63 6.65 -22.05 -4.41
C GLU A 63 5.56 -22.55 -5.38
N THR A 64 4.28 -22.36 -5.08
CA THR A 64 3.18 -22.74 -5.99
C THR A 64 2.86 -21.59 -6.93
N GLY A 65 3.72 -21.45 -7.94
CA GLY A 65 3.53 -20.58 -9.10
C GLY A 65 2.32 -21.00 -9.93
N ASN A 66 1.16 -20.45 -9.59
CA ASN A 66 0.12 -19.99 -10.50
C ASN A 66 -1.02 -19.46 -9.64
N GLY A 67 -0.86 -18.24 -9.14
CA GLY A 67 -2.00 -17.54 -8.57
C GLY A 67 -3.01 -17.31 -9.68
N ASP A 68 -4.22 -17.81 -9.52
CA ASP A 68 -5.35 -17.45 -10.38
C ASP A 68 -5.40 -15.92 -10.51
N ARG A 69 -5.28 -15.41 -11.75
CA ARG A 69 -5.28 -13.98 -12.04
C ARG A 69 -6.54 -13.29 -11.50
N GLN A 70 -7.65 -14.02 -11.43
CA GLN A 70 -8.89 -13.51 -10.87
C GLN A 70 -8.80 -13.38 -9.34
N ALA A 71 -8.23 -14.39 -8.66
CA ALA A 71 -7.94 -14.33 -7.23
C ALA A 71 -6.95 -13.18 -6.90
N ALA A 72 -5.89 -13.02 -7.70
CA ALA A 72 -4.91 -11.94 -7.54
C ALA A 72 -5.56 -10.55 -7.68
N SER A 73 -6.47 -10.40 -8.65
CA SER A 73 -7.20 -9.16 -8.88
C SER A 73 -8.18 -8.84 -7.74
N ALA A 74 -8.84 -9.86 -7.18
CA ALA A 74 -9.70 -9.69 -6.01
C ALA A 74 -8.87 -9.27 -4.78
N GLU A 75 -7.74 -9.94 -4.54
CA GLU A 75 -6.85 -9.62 -3.43
C GLU A 75 -6.25 -8.21 -3.56
N ALA A 76 -5.85 -7.79 -4.77
CA ALA A 76 -5.36 -6.44 -5.02
C ALA A 76 -6.38 -5.36 -4.61
N ARG A 77 -7.66 -5.56 -4.97
CA ARG A 77 -8.76 -4.66 -4.57
C ARG A 77 -8.92 -4.61 -3.06
N ASP A 78 -8.89 -5.76 -2.39
CA ASP A 78 -9.00 -5.86 -0.94
C ASP A 78 -7.83 -5.21 -0.21
N LEU A 79 -6.63 -5.29 -0.77
CA LEU A 79 -5.42 -4.65 -0.27
C LEU A 79 -5.34 -3.17 -0.62
N ASN A 80 -6.16 -2.68 -1.55
CA ASN A 80 -6.05 -1.38 -2.21
C ASN A 80 -4.74 -1.23 -3.01
N ALA A 81 -4.12 -2.36 -3.37
CA ALA A 81 -2.94 -2.40 -4.21
C ALA A 81 -3.34 -2.26 -5.69
N ASP A 82 -2.38 -1.92 -6.52
CA ASP A 82 -2.58 -1.84 -7.98
C ASP A 82 -2.51 -3.22 -8.62
N PHE A 83 -1.68 -4.11 -8.06
CA PHE A 83 -1.60 -5.50 -8.44
C PHE A 83 -1.11 -6.34 -7.26
N VAL A 84 -1.39 -7.64 -7.33
CA VAL A 84 -0.80 -8.67 -6.47
C VAL A 84 -0.12 -9.68 -7.39
N ALA A 85 1.10 -10.07 -7.02
CA ALA A 85 1.89 -11.07 -7.73
C ALA A 85 2.32 -12.18 -6.77
N TYR A 86 2.55 -13.38 -7.30
CA TYR A 86 3.05 -14.52 -6.52
C TYR A 86 4.42 -15.01 -7.00
N GLY A 87 5.02 -14.31 -7.95
CA GLY A 87 6.30 -14.65 -8.55
C GLY A 87 6.96 -13.44 -9.20
N MET A 88 8.22 -13.62 -9.57
CA MET A 88 9.08 -12.52 -10.04
C MET A 88 8.57 -11.91 -11.35
N VAL A 89 8.13 -12.76 -12.28
CA VAL A 89 7.65 -12.35 -13.60
C VAL A 89 6.44 -11.42 -13.48
N ASP A 90 5.43 -11.83 -12.72
CA ASP A 90 4.22 -11.03 -12.49
C ASP A 90 4.51 -9.75 -11.72
N ALA A 91 5.46 -9.78 -10.79
CA ALA A 91 5.87 -8.59 -10.03
C ALA A 91 6.51 -7.53 -10.94
N VAL A 92 7.41 -7.94 -11.84
CA VAL A 92 8.07 -7.04 -12.79
C VAL A 92 7.06 -6.51 -13.81
N ASN A 93 6.22 -7.38 -14.37
CA ASN A 93 5.17 -6.99 -15.32
C ASN A 93 4.20 -5.99 -14.69
N GLY A 94 3.76 -6.22 -13.46
CA GLY A 94 2.87 -5.32 -12.74
C GLY A 94 3.52 -3.98 -12.42
N ALA A 95 4.80 -3.96 -12.07
CA ALA A 95 5.53 -2.75 -11.69
C ALA A 95 5.83 -1.84 -12.89
N LEU A 96 6.17 -2.44 -14.03
CA LEU A 96 6.53 -1.72 -15.26
C LEU A 96 5.33 -1.48 -16.20
N SER A 97 4.12 -1.91 -15.83
CA SER A 97 2.94 -1.62 -16.64
C SER A 97 2.58 -0.14 -16.60
N GLY A 98 2.14 0.40 -17.75
CA GLY A 98 1.66 1.78 -17.89
C GLY A 98 0.23 2.00 -17.35
N GLU A 99 -0.29 1.08 -16.55
CA GLU A 99 -1.64 1.17 -16.01
C GLU A 99 -1.73 2.24 -14.90
N PRO A 100 -2.81 3.03 -14.86
CA PRO A 100 -2.97 4.08 -13.87
C PRO A 100 -3.06 3.50 -12.44
N PRO A 101 -2.48 4.17 -11.43
CA PRO A 101 -2.63 3.79 -10.04
C PRO A 101 -4.09 3.84 -9.57
N VAL A 102 -4.52 2.79 -8.88
CA VAL A 102 -5.80 2.68 -8.18
C VAL A 102 -5.84 3.70 -7.06
N VAL A 103 -6.71 4.69 -7.21
CA VAL A 103 -6.90 5.74 -6.22
C VAL A 103 -7.50 5.15 -4.95
N LEU A 104 -6.88 5.44 -3.80
CA LEU A 104 -7.52 5.18 -2.51
C LEU A 104 -8.81 6.00 -2.42
N LYS A 105 -9.96 5.33 -2.38
CA LYS A 105 -11.20 5.93 -1.91
C LYS A 105 -11.02 6.27 -0.42
N LEU A 106 -10.53 7.47 -0.15
CA LEU A 106 -10.45 8.03 1.19
C LEU A 106 -11.90 8.16 1.69
N ALA A 107 -12.26 7.33 2.67
CA ALA A 107 -13.49 7.56 3.42
C ALA A 107 -13.42 8.99 3.98
N ALA A 108 -14.39 9.83 3.60
CA ALA A 108 -14.44 11.23 4.02
C ALA A 108 -14.28 11.29 5.55
N LYS A 109 -13.28 12.06 6.02
CA LYS A 109 -13.06 12.30 7.45
C LYS A 109 -14.32 12.94 8.04
N ARG A 110 -15.20 12.16 8.65
CA ARG A 110 -16.19 12.65 9.62
C ARG A 110 -15.59 12.51 11.01
N ARG A 111 -14.82 13.50 11.44
CA ARG A 111 -14.64 13.77 12.88
C ARG A 111 -15.54 14.96 13.20
N PRO A 112 -16.64 14.79 13.95
CA PRO A 112 -17.38 15.94 14.44
C PRO A 112 -16.45 16.77 15.33
N PRO A 113 -16.51 18.11 15.26
CA PRO A 113 -15.75 18.97 16.15
C PRO A 113 -16.11 18.63 17.60
N ARG A 114 -15.09 18.43 18.42
CA ARG A 114 -15.21 18.16 19.86
C ARG A 114 -15.89 19.38 20.49
N ARG A 115 -17.16 19.26 20.92
CA ARG A 115 -17.83 20.32 21.68
C ARG A 115 -17.03 20.56 22.96
N GLN A 116 -16.47 21.76 23.11
CA GLN A 116 -15.90 22.20 24.38
C GLN A 116 -17.05 22.35 25.39
N PRO A 117 -16.92 21.84 26.62
CA PRO A 117 -17.94 22.06 27.64
C PRO A 117 -18.01 23.55 28.00
N ALA A 118 -19.22 24.10 27.99
CA ALA A 118 -19.48 25.49 28.34
C ALA A 118 -18.97 25.78 29.76
N ARG A 119 -18.15 26.81 29.88
CA ARG A 119 -17.64 27.33 31.16
C ARG A 119 -18.83 27.81 31.98
N LYS A 120 -19.21 27.06 33.03
CA LYS A 120 -20.23 27.51 33.98
C LYS A 120 -19.70 28.78 34.66
N GLN A 121 -20.39 29.90 34.48
CA GLN A 121 -20.21 31.07 35.34
C GLN A 121 -20.87 30.74 36.68
N ALA A 122 -20.10 30.87 37.76
CA ALA A 122 -20.60 30.74 39.13
C ALA A 122 -21.26 32.06 39.58
N PRO A 123 -22.30 32.01 40.44
CA PRO A 123 -22.87 33.19 41.08
C PRO A 123 -21.93 33.81 42.12
#